data_AF-A0A6A5Y4S8-F1
#
_entry.id   AF-A0A6A5Y4S8-F1
#
_cell.length_a   1.000
_cell.length_b   1.000
_cell.length_c   1.000
_cell.angle_alpha   90.00
_cell.angle_beta   90.00
_cell.angle_gamma   90.00
#
_symmetry.space_group_name_H-M   'P 1'
#
loop_
_entity.id
_entity.type
_entity.pdbx_description
1 polymer ?
#
loop_
_entity_poly.entity_id
_entity_poly.type
_entity_poly.pdbx_seq_one_letter_code
_entity_poly.pdbx_strand_id
1 'polypeptide(L)'
;MRQLFIKRQNRSGVLQRAKWALYLKKQWGQLIEEITELVDSLVEPFPATHSSQREICEMVISAMEKDGGISGLREIAAAQDKFLEQAIAKTTDGVNKSYHIVFSSSGNTDF
;
A
#
# COMPACT_ATOMS: atom_id res chain seq x y z
N MET A 1 -4.76 6.87 6.22
CA MET A 1 -5.28 6.52 4.87
C MET A 1 -6.35 7.48 4.32
N ARG A 2 -7.53 7.66 4.94
CA ARG A 2 -8.66 8.44 4.36
C ARG A 2 -8.29 9.83 3.82
N GLN A 3 -7.48 10.60 4.55
CA GLN A 3 -7.06 11.95 4.14
C GLN A 3 -6.22 11.97 2.85
N LEU A 4 -5.42 10.93 2.60
CA LEU A 4 -4.60 10.82 1.37
C LEU A 4 -5.49 10.65 0.14
N PHE A 5 -6.50 9.78 0.24
CA PHE A 5 -7.45 9.55 -0.84
C PHE A 5 -8.34 10.78 -1.10
N ILE A 6 -8.74 11.51 -0.05
CA ILE A 6 -9.48 12.78 -0.21
C ILE A 6 -8.64 13.83 -0.96
N LYS A 7 -7.33 13.94 -0.66
CA LYS A 7 -6.44 14.87 -1.37
C LYS A 7 -6.26 14.51 -2.84
N ARG A 8 -6.27 13.21 -3.18
CA ARG A 8 -6.14 12.72 -4.56
C ARG A 8 -7.43 12.82 -5.36
N GLN A 9 -8.58 12.62 -4.70
CA GLN A 9 -9.86 12.83 -5.35
C GLN A 9 -9.96 14.31 -5.74
N ASN A 10 -10.22 14.57 -7.02
CA ASN A 10 -9.93 15.82 -7.73
C ASN A 10 -10.82 17.02 -7.31
N ARG A 11 -10.88 17.30 -5.99
CA ARG A 11 -11.81 18.21 -5.30
C ARG A 11 -13.20 18.27 -5.93
N SER A 12 -13.68 17.16 -6.50
CA SER A 12 -14.99 17.13 -7.15
C SER A 12 -15.98 17.57 -6.08
N GLY A 13 -16.87 18.50 -6.38
CA GLY A 13 -17.91 18.94 -5.45
C GLY A 13 -18.77 17.75 -5.06
N VAL A 14 -18.35 16.98 -4.05
CA VAL A 14 -19.08 15.82 -3.58
C VAL A 14 -20.26 16.40 -2.82
N LEU A 15 -21.42 16.50 -3.48
CA LEU A 15 -22.70 16.67 -2.79
C LEU A 15 -22.73 15.69 -1.62
N GLN A 16 -23.14 16.16 -0.44
CA GLN A 16 -23.16 15.33 0.76
C GLN A 16 -23.88 14.02 0.47
N ARG A 17 -23.11 12.92 0.47
CA ARG A 17 -23.68 11.59 0.27
C ARG A 17 -24.50 11.26 1.51
N ALA A 18 -25.71 10.75 1.31
CA ALA A 18 -26.53 10.24 2.41
C ALA A 18 -25.75 9.17 3.17
N LYS A 19 -25.83 9.18 4.50
CA LYS A 19 -25.25 8.13 5.33
C LYS A 19 -26.15 6.91 5.29
N TRP A 20 -25.58 5.75 5.01
CA TRP A 20 -26.28 4.46 4.97
C TRP A 20 -25.42 3.41 5.68
N ALA A 21 -26.06 2.34 6.14
CA ALA A 21 -25.41 1.25 6.87
C ALA A 21 -25.59 -0.08 6.14
N LEU A 22 -24.55 -0.90 6.14
CA LEU A 22 -24.59 -2.30 5.73
C LEU A 22 -24.77 -3.18 6.97
N TYR A 23 -25.89 -3.88 7.04
CA TYR A 23 -26.23 -4.72 8.20
C TYR A 23 -25.74 -6.17 8.06
N LEU A 24 -25.54 -6.66 6.83
CA LEU A 24 -25.09 -8.03 6.59
C LEU A 24 -23.61 -8.08 6.21
N LYS A 25 -22.84 -8.88 6.97
CA LYS A 25 -21.42 -9.16 6.65
C LYS A 25 -21.24 -9.77 5.26
N LYS A 26 -22.17 -10.60 4.80
CA LYS A 26 -22.12 -11.22 3.47
C LYS A 26 -22.15 -10.17 2.35
N GLN A 27 -23.02 -9.17 2.48
CA GLN A 27 -23.12 -8.08 1.50
C GLN A 27 -21.88 -7.19 1.51
N TRP A 28 -21.26 -7.02 2.68
CA TRP A 28 -19.99 -6.29 2.78
C TRP A 28 -18.83 -7.02 2.09
N GLY A 29 -18.70 -8.33 2.28
CA GLY A 29 -17.65 -9.13 1.62
C GLY A 29 -17.79 -9.10 0.11
N GLN A 30 -19.00 -9.35 -0.39
CA GLN A 30 -19.30 -9.31 -1.82
C GLN A 30 -18.99 -7.93 -2.43
N LEU A 31 -19.35 -6.84 -1.74
CA LEU A 31 -19.05 -5.49 -2.22
C LEU A 31 -17.54 -5.24 -2.35
N ILE A 32 -16.74 -5.76 -1.42
CA ILE A 32 -15.27 -5.63 -1.50
C ILE A 32 -14.74 -6.42 -2.71
N GLU A 33 -15.16 -7.68 -2.86
CA GLU A 33 -14.74 -8.55 -3.96
C GLU A 33 -15.08 -7.94 -5.33
N GLU A 34 -16.32 -7.45 -5.49
CA GLU A 34 -16.76 -6.80 -6.72
C GLU A 34 -15.96 -5.52 -7.03
N ILE A 35 -15.66 -4.69 -6.01
CA ILE A 35 -14.84 -3.50 -6.20
C ILE A 35 -13.41 -3.88 -6.61
N THR A 36 -12.83 -4.91 -5.99
CA THR A 36 -11.49 -5.39 -6.37
C THR A 36 -11.45 -5.90 -7.81
N GLU A 37 -12.46 -6.68 -8.22
CA GLU A 37 -12.56 -7.19 -9.59
C GLU A 37 -12.72 -6.07 -10.62
N LEU A 38 -13.54 -5.05 -10.32
CA LEU A 38 -13.71 -3.88 -11.18
C LEU A 38 -12.42 -3.06 -11.31
N VAL A 39 -11.64 -2.94 -10.23
CA VAL A 39 -10.35 -2.24 -10.25
C VAL A 39 -9.33 -3.05 -11.06
N ASP A 40 -9.24 -4.35 -10.85
CA ASP A 40 -8.32 -5.22 -11.61
C ASP A 40 -8.66 -5.19 -13.11
N SER A 41 -9.95 -5.27 -13.45
CA SER A 41 -10.45 -5.14 -14.83
C SER A 41 -10.16 -3.78 -15.45
N LEU A 42 -10.01 -2.72 -14.64
CA LEU A 42 -9.61 -1.40 -15.10
C LEU A 42 -8.09 -1.28 -15.31
N VAL A 43 -7.30 -2.04 -14.56
CA VAL A 43 -5.82 -2.01 -14.64
C VAL A 43 -5.31 -2.84 -15.82
N GLU A 44 -5.92 -4.00 -16.10
CA GLU A 44 -5.57 -4.87 -17.24
C GLU A 44 -5.41 -4.14 -18.59
N PRO A 45 -6.32 -3.24 -19.02
CA PRO A 45 -6.20 -2.55 -20.29
C PRO A 45 -5.14 -1.44 -20.33
N PHE A 46 -4.57 -1.03 -19.19
CA PHE A 46 -3.64 0.10 -19.10
C PHE A 46 -2.31 -0.26 -18.43
N PRO A 47 -1.45 -1.05 -19.10
CA PRO A 47 -0.18 -1.49 -18.52
C PRO A 47 0.79 -0.34 -18.19
N ALA A 48 0.63 0.82 -18.85
CA ALA A 48 1.41 2.03 -18.56
C ALA A 48 1.13 2.61 -17.15
N THR A 49 0.04 2.19 -16.49
CA THR A 49 -0.35 2.71 -15.17
C THR A 49 0.26 1.94 -14.00
N HIS A 50 0.85 0.76 -14.24
CA HIS A 50 1.48 -0.04 -13.18
C HIS A 50 2.66 0.66 -12.50
N SER A 51 3.45 1.44 -13.24
CA SER A 51 4.55 2.23 -12.68
C SER A 51 4.02 3.31 -11.73
N SER A 52 3.06 4.10 -12.19
CA SER A 52 2.41 5.12 -11.37
C SER A 52 1.68 4.52 -10.17
N GLN A 53 1.05 3.36 -10.32
CA GLN A 53 0.40 2.65 -9.21
C GLN A 53 1.40 2.24 -8.13
N ARG A 54 2.59 1.75 -8.52
CA ARG A 54 3.67 1.43 -7.60
C ARG A 54 4.19 2.67 -6.86
N GLU A 55 4.41 3.79 -7.56
CA GLU A 55 4.82 5.05 -6.94
C GLU A 55 3.79 5.56 -5.91
N ILE A 56 2.50 5.41 -6.24
CA ILE A 56 1.40 5.74 -5.33
C ILE A 56 1.41 4.82 -4.11
N CYS A 57 1.59 3.51 -4.29
CA CYS A 57 1.66 2.55 -3.17
C CYS A 57 2.82 2.88 -2.24
N GLU A 58 3.99 3.21 -2.79
CA GLU A 58 5.17 3.62 -2.01
C GLU A 58 4.88 4.90 -1.21
N MET A 59 4.25 5.91 -1.82
CA MET A 59 3.83 7.14 -1.13
C MET A 59 2.82 6.86 0.01
N VAL A 60 1.86 5.96 -0.21
CA VAL A 60 0.87 5.59 0.80
C VAL A 60 1.54 4.93 2.00
N ILE A 61 2.51 4.04 1.78
CA ILE A 61 3.22 3.36 2.86
C ILE A 61 4.12 4.33 3.63
N SER A 62 4.87 5.20 2.95
CA SER A 62 5.70 6.22 3.63
C SER A 62 4.86 7.19 4.47
N ALA A 63 3.62 7.47 4.07
CA ALA A 63 2.69 8.24 4.88
C ALA A 63 2.18 7.46 6.10
N MET A 64 2.06 6.13 6.00
CA MET A 64 1.58 5.26 7.08
C MET A 64 2.66 4.85 8.08
N GLU A 65 3.92 4.81 7.67
CA GLU A 65 5.06 4.57 8.57
C GLU A 65 5.12 5.61 9.68
N LYS A 66 4.75 6.86 9.36
CA LYS A 66 4.62 7.96 10.32
C LYS A 66 3.48 7.77 11.33
N ASP A 67 2.46 7.00 10.96
CA ASP A 67 1.24 6.79 11.76
C ASP A 67 1.23 5.43 12.49
N GLY A 68 2.26 4.58 12.33
CA GLY A 68 2.44 3.32 13.08
C GLY A 68 1.49 2.16 12.73
N GLY A 69 0.73 2.27 11.64
CA GLY A 69 -0.36 1.32 11.29
C GLY A 69 0.00 0.18 10.31
N ILE A 70 1.29 -0.08 10.05
CA ILE A 70 1.72 -0.96 8.94
C ILE A 70 1.49 -2.45 9.23
N SER A 71 1.62 -2.89 10.48
CA SER A 71 1.56 -4.33 10.83
C SER A 71 0.20 -4.96 10.55
N GLY A 72 -0.90 -4.29 10.91
CA GLY A 72 -2.27 -4.77 10.63
C GLY A 72 -2.67 -4.65 9.15
N LEU A 73 -1.99 -3.78 8.39
CA LEU A 73 -2.28 -3.63 6.96
C LEU A 73 -1.68 -4.77 6.14
N ARG A 74 -0.57 -5.37 6.58
CA ARG A 74 0.11 -6.44 5.83
C ARG A 74 -0.80 -7.65 5.57
N GLU A 75 -1.52 -8.09 6.60
CA GLU A 75 -2.45 -9.23 6.50
C GLU A 75 -3.61 -8.92 5.55
N ILE A 76 -4.14 -7.70 5.60
CA ILE A 76 -5.24 -7.25 4.75
C ILE A 76 -4.77 -7.05 3.29
N ALA A 77 -3.59 -6.46 3.10
CA ALA A 77 -2.99 -6.22 1.79
C ALA A 77 -2.68 -7.53 1.07
N ALA A 78 -2.16 -8.54 1.77
CA ALA A 78 -1.90 -9.86 1.20
C ALA A 78 -3.15 -10.52 0.61
N ALA A 79 -4.34 -10.23 1.16
CA ALA A 79 -5.60 -10.78 0.69
C ALA A 79 -6.25 -9.96 -0.45
N GLN A 80 -5.94 -8.66 -0.58
CA GLN A 80 -6.71 -7.74 -1.44
C GLN A 80 -5.89 -7.00 -2.50
N ASP A 81 -4.61 -6.68 -2.24
CA ASP A 81 -3.80 -5.86 -3.14
C ASP A 81 -2.32 -6.30 -3.15
N LYS A 82 -1.95 -6.94 -4.27
CA LYS A 82 -0.58 -7.45 -4.50
C LYS A 82 0.46 -6.33 -4.64
N PHE A 83 0.09 -5.16 -5.13
CA PHE A 83 1.03 -4.03 -5.28
C PHE A 83 1.31 -3.38 -3.93
N LEU A 84 0.30 -3.31 -3.07
CA LEU A 84 0.45 -2.82 -1.70
C LEU A 84 1.27 -3.79 -0.85
N GLU A 85 1.04 -5.10 -0.96
CA GLU A 85 1.85 -6.12 -0.28
C GLU A 85 3.33 -6.03 -0.67
N GLN A 86 3.63 -5.97 -1.97
CA GLN A 86 5.00 -5.83 -2.46
C GLN A 86 5.69 -4.57 -1.95
N ALA A 87 4.97 -3.45 -1.88
CA ALA A 87 5.52 -2.20 -1.39
C ALA A 87 5.78 -2.26 0.13
N ILE A 88 4.92 -2.93 0.91
CA ILE A 88 5.15 -3.17 2.35
C ILE A 88 6.39 -4.06 2.53
N ALA A 89 6.49 -5.16 1.76
CA ALA A 89 7.61 -6.08 1.81
C ALA A 89 8.95 -5.37 1.53
N LYS A 90 8.99 -4.48 0.53
CA LYS A 90 10.16 -3.65 0.23
C LYS A 90 10.56 -2.74 1.39
N THR A 91 9.60 -2.10 2.05
CA THR A 91 9.91 -1.23 3.20
C THR A 91 10.46 -2.03 4.39
N THR A 92 9.93 -3.22 4.65
CA THR A 92 10.46 -4.10 5.72
C THR A 92 11.84 -4.69 5.39
N ASP A 93 12.14 -5.01 4.13
CA ASP A 93 13.47 -5.47 3.71
C ASP A 93 14.51 -4.33 3.73
N GLY A 94 14.09 -3.11 3.43
CA GLY A 94 14.91 -1.90 3.57
C GLY A 94 15.33 -1.62 5.03
N VAL A 95 14.41 -1.83 5.98
CA VAL A 95 14.71 -1.73 7.42
C VAL A 95 15.72 -2.80 7.85
N ASN A 96 15.62 -4.03 7.35
CA ASN A 96 16.56 -5.11 7.68
C ASN A 96 17.97 -4.90 7.08
N LYS A 97 18.07 -4.29 5.89
CA LYS A 97 19.37 -3.94 5.29
C LYS A 97 20.09 -2.79 5.98
N SER A 98 19.36 -1.90 6.67
CA SER A 98 19.96 -0.74 7.34
C SER A 98 20.82 -1.10 8.57
N TYR A 99 20.72 -2.31 9.13
CA TYR A 99 21.43 -2.69 10.35
C TYR A 99 22.68 -3.57 10.13
N HIS A 100 23.10 -3.81 8.88
CA HIS A 100 24.26 -4.66 8.60
C HIS A 100 25.42 -3.89 7.94
N ILE A 101 25.96 -2.88 8.65
CA ILE A 101 27.27 -2.31 8.32
C ILE A 101 28.32 -3.07 9.14
N VAL A 102 28.86 -4.15 8.57
CA VAL A 102 30.03 -4.82 9.14
C VAL A 102 31.27 -4.04 8.71
N PHE A 103 31.85 -3.28 9.65
CA PHE A 103 33.19 -2.73 9.50
C PHE A 103 34.21 -3.85 9.68
N SER A 104 34.56 -4.51 8.58
CA SER A 104 35.74 -5.37 8.55
C SER A 104 36.98 -4.49 8.43
N SER A 105 37.64 -4.22 9.56
CA SER A 105 39.00 -3.66 9.60
C SER A 105 39.98 -4.71 9.08
N SER A 106 40.28 -4.68 7.79
CA SER A 106 41.41 -5.40 7.21
C SER A 106 42.67 -4.52 7.35
N GLY A 107 43.42 -4.72 8.43
CA GLY A 107 44.78 -4.22 8.58
C GLY A 107 45.76 -5.31 8.17
N ASN A 108 46.22 -5.24 6.93
CA ASN A 108 47.19 -6.14 6.31
C ASN A 108 48.62 -5.98 6.86
N THR A 109 49.30 -7.13 6.95
CA THR A 109 50.68 -7.45 6.53
C THR A 109 51.91 -6.82 7.20
N ASP A 110 52.76 -7.76 7.65
CA ASP A 110 54.22 -7.86 7.46
C ASP A 110 55.17 -6.91 8.20
N PHE A 111 55.89 -7.46 9.18
CA PHE A 111 57.35 -7.50 9.25
C PHE A 111 57.84 -8.66 10.14
#